data_AF-A0A2S8FYN3-F1
#
_entry.id   AF-A0A2S8FYN3-F1
#
_cell.length_a   1.000
_cell.length_b   1.000
_cell.length_c   1.000
_cell.angle_alpha   90.00
_cell.angle_beta   90.00
_cell.angle_gamma   90.00
#
_symmetry.space_group_name_H-M   'P 1'
#
loop_
_entity.id
_entity.type
_entity.pdbx_description
1 polymer ?
#
loop_
_entity_poly.entity_id
_entity_poly.type
_entity_poly.pdbx_seq_one_letter_code
_entity_poly.pdbx_strand_id
1 'polypeptide(L)'
;MMDEPDSSDAIRMTFEELSRRWIDESKRYVNAINHYVQLGEEAGWENFQEQQPEDTRQSLAEGILQAIRRANETDATDNLGQRFPRAHGPFIDMLDENGQSLPTVFCLDDDRIIVRIGASYETGKVIIIDDKQISPVASDVITIGRSPNRNFFAVAREDGVTISLGWEGTESVHLRWPTGREGIPDGFETDSIDGPPIITQLIPFDTGDRALLVSPDGVFVMTEDETIRLLPTLEQLEEHFQWLQEEYPDDTPSYDLSMEHACLSPDGRLIAAGHQSSLHYVFDAQTYKLISEVGHLSEYPHYAVFSSDGNMVAFNSCHFYNGITIGVPTHLLPGLQTEPYQPDKRLTTLEEGSRVYAAVARDDEFIIGDASGYLRAFDLKGNARWRHFLGSTIGNMDLSADGKQLIVTTYAGFLSILDLDQASPDPMVIGNSKHHESRRWLFWKQEEKPLIW
;
A
#
# COMPACT_ATOMS: atom_id res chain seq x y z
N MET A 1 18.80 35.20 15.14
CA MET A 1 17.40 35.53 14.81
C MET A 1 17.40 36.07 13.40
N MET A 2 17.36 35.17 12.42
CA MET A 2 16.92 35.52 11.08
C MET A 2 15.40 35.45 11.14
N ASP A 3 14.72 36.53 10.75
CA ASP A 3 13.27 36.54 10.64
C ASP A 3 12.86 35.43 9.68
N GLU A 4 12.08 34.46 10.17
CA GLU A 4 11.38 33.54 9.28
C GLU A 4 10.48 34.39 8.37
N PRO A 5 10.50 34.16 7.04
CA PRO A 5 9.59 34.86 6.16
C PRO A 5 8.16 34.48 6.55
N ASP A 6 7.36 35.50 6.87
CA ASP A 6 5.93 35.33 7.14
C ASP A 6 5.27 34.66 5.93
N SER A 7 4.42 33.65 6.16
CA SER A 7 3.57 33.02 5.15
C SER A 7 2.84 34.05 4.27
N SER A 8 2.55 35.24 4.83
CA SER A 8 1.92 36.36 4.12
C SER A 8 2.78 36.96 2.99
N ASP A 9 4.10 36.84 3.07
CA ASP A 9 5.03 37.33 2.04
C ASP A 9 5.09 36.40 0.83
N ALA A 10 4.96 35.08 1.01
CA ALA A 10 4.93 34.12 -0.10
C ALA A 10 3.71 34.33 -1.00
N ILE A 11 2.55 34.66 -0.41
CA ILE A 11 1.30 34.97 -1.13
C ILE A 11 1.44 36.24 -1.98
N ARG A 12 2.35 37.15 -1.63
CA ARG A 12 2.60 38.42 -2.35
C ARG A 12 3.64 38.31 -3.45
N MET A 13 4.40 37.21 -3.53
CA MET A 13 5.40 37.00 -4.58
C MET A 13 4.74 36.84 -5.94
N THR A 14 5.41 37.28 -7.00
CA THR A 14 4.99 36.90 -8.34
C THR A 14 5.21 35.40 -8.57
N PHE A 15 4.46 34.82 -9.51
CA PHE A 15 4.58 33.40 -9.87
C PHE A 15 6.04 32.99 -10.17
N GLU A 16 6.78 33.81 -10.92
CA GLU A 16 8.16 33.53 -11.30
C GLU A 16 9.14 33.67 -10.12
N GLU A 17 8.92 34.63 -9.23
CA GLU A 17 9.74 34.76 -8.01
C GLU A 17 9.53 33.57 -7.08
N LEU A 18 8.28 33.15 -6.90
CA LEU A 18 7.92 31.99 -6.08
C LEU A 18 8.50 30.70 -6.67
N SER A 19 8.33 30.49 -7.99
CA SER A 19 8.86 29.31 -8.69
C SER A 19 10.38 29.22 -8.57
N ARG A 20 11.11 30.31 -8.84
CA ARG A 20 12.57 30.34 -8.72
C ARG A 20 13.02 30.02 -7.28
N ARG A 21 12.41 30.69 -6.29
CA ARG A 21 12.76 30.47 -4.88
C ARG A 21 12.51 29.03 -4.45
N TRP A 22 11.38 28.47 -4.86
CA TRP A 22 11.02 27.09 -4.56
C TRP A 22 11.96 26.07 -5.20
N ILE A 23 12.35 26.29 -6.46
CA ILE A 23 13.34 25.45 -7.17
C ILE A 23 14.71 25.49 -6.46
N ASP A 24 15.18 26.69 -6.10
CA ASP A 24 16.50 26.86 -5.48
C ASP A 24 16.54 26.21 -4.09
N GLU A 25 15.52 26.43 -3.27
CA GLU A 25 15.40 25.79 -1.96
C GLU A 25 15.21 24.26 -2.06
N SER A 26 14.47 23.79 -3.06
CA SER A 26 14.32 22.33 -3.31
C SER A 26 15.66 21.70 -3.65
N LYS A 27 16.45 22.29 -4.55
CA LYS A 27 17.81 21.81 -4.84
C LYS A 27 18.69 21.84 -3.61
N ARG A 28 18.65 22.90 -2.81
CA ARG A 28 19.44 23.01 -1.58
C ARG A 28 19.11 21.87 -0.63
N TYR A 29 17.83 21.69 -0.31
CA TYR A 29 17.37 20.70 0.65
C TYR A 29 17.61 19.27 0.15
N VAL A 30 17.18 18.95 -1.07
CA VAL A 30 17.29 17.60 -1.66
C VAL A 30 18.74 17.14 -1.74
N ASN A 31 19.66 18.01 -2.19
CA ASN A 31 21.09 17.68 -2.21
C ASN A 31 21.64 17.45 -0.80
N ALA A 32 21.27 18.31 0.17
CA ALA A 32 21.73 18.19 1.55
C ALA A 32 21.22 16.90 2.21
N ILE A 33 19.94 16.57 2.06
CA ILE A 33 19.35 15.38 2.70
C ILE A 33 19.85 14.09 2.05
N ASN A 34 20.00 14.05 0.72
CA ASN A 34 20.59 12.89 0.05
C ASN A 34 22.04 12.66 0.48
N HIS A 35 22.82 13.74 0.64
CA HIS A 35 24.18 13.65 1.15
C HIS A 35 24.21 13.17 2.61
N TYR A 36 23.33 13.71 3.46
CA TYR A 36 23.18 13.27 4.85
C TYR A 36 22.86 11.77 4.96
N VAL A 37 21.91 11.28 4.17
CA VAL A 37 21.54 9.85 4.15
C VAL A 37 22.69 9.00 3.64
N GLN A 38 23.40 9.43 2.59
CA GLN A 38 24.58 8.73 2.10
C GLN A 38 25.66 8.59 3.18
N LEU A 39 25.97 9.67 3.90
CA LEU A 39 26.95 9.64 5.00
C LEU A 39 26.50 8.73 6.14
N GLY A 40 25.21 8.75 6.50
CA GLY A 40 24.66 7.85 7.51
C GLY A 40 24.74 6.38 7.14
N GLU A 41 24.53 6.04 5.86
CA GLU A 41 24.68 4.67 5.35
C GLU A 41 26.14 4.21 5.31
N GLU A 42 27.06 5.08 4.90
CA GLU A 42 28.50 4.77 4.84
C GLU A 42 29.11 4.63 6.25
N ALA A 43 28.65 5.42 7.22
CA ALA A 43 29.13 5.41 8.61
C ALA A 43 28.41 4.39 9.51
N GLY A 44 27.22 3.95 9.11
CA GLY A 44 26.28 3.23 9.97
C GLY A 44 25.53 4.17 10.91
N TRP A 45 24.19 4.10 10.88
CA TRP A 45 23.30 5.02 11.60
C TRP A 45 23.49 5.04 13.12
N GLU A 46 23.90 3.94 13.74
CA GLU A 46 24.13 3.86 15.19
C GLU A 46 25.19 4.84 15.71
N ASN A 47 26.17 5.19 14.87
CA ASN A 47 27.29 6.05 15.24
C ASN A 47 27.28 7.39 14.49
N PHE A 48 26.26 7.65 13.68
CA PHE A 48 26.18 8.85 12.87
C PHE A 48 25.60 10.02 13.68
N GLN A 49 26.41 11.07 13.86
CA GLN A 49 26.09 12.21 14.75
C GLN A 49 25.94 13.55 14.03
N GLU A 50 25.78 13.54 12.71
CA GLU A 50 25.54 14.78 11.98
C GLU A 50 24.11 15.28 12.18
N GLN A 51 23.93 16.59 12.07
CA GLN A 51 22.62 17.21 12.13
C GLN A 51 21.91 17.04 10.78
N GLN A 52 20.69 16.52 10.83
CA GLN A 52 19.84 16.44 9.64
C GLN A 52 19.58 17.85 9.08
N PRO A 53 19.68 18.06 7.76
CA PRO A 53 19.39 19.35 7.16
C PRO A 53 17.92 19.72 7.34
N GLU A 54 17.68 21.02 7.56
CA GLU A 54 16.35 21.58 7.74
C GLU A 54 15.68 21.92 6.40
N ASP A 55 14.40 21.55 6.27
CA ASP A 55 13.55 21.95 5.16
C ASP A 55 12.87 23.29 5.46
N THR A 56 13.38 24.37 4.88
CA THR A 56 12.93 25.75 5.14
C THR A 56 11.76 26.17 4.23
N ARG A 57 11.25 25.27 3.40
CA ARG A 57 10.26 25.57 2.37
C ARG A 57 8.83 25.69 2.91
N GLN A 58 8.57 25.31 4.16
CA GLN A 58 7.23 25.32 4.77
C GLN A 58 6.54 26.70 4.67
N SER A 59 7.28 27.79 4.90
CA SER A 59 6.77 29.17 4.75
C SER A 59 6.25 29.51 3.33
N LEU A 60 6.66 28.75 2.31
CA LEU A 60 6.24 28.94 0.92
C LEU A 60 5.03 28.08 0.55
N ALA A 61 4.70 27.05 1.34
CA ALA A 61 3.75 25.99 0.98
C ALA A 61 2.37 26.53 0.57
N GLU A 62 1.82 27.49 1.32
CA GLU A 62 0.51 28.09 0.99
C GLU A 62 0.55 28.82 -0.35
N GLY A 63 1.62 29.59 -0.62
CA GLY A 63 1.80 30.25 -1.92
C GLY A 63 1.88 29.25 -3.07
N ILE A 64 2.55 28.11 -2.86
CA ILE A 64 2.67 27.04 -3.86
C ILE A 64 1.31 26.38 -4.10
N LEU A 65 0.56 26.07 -3.05
CA LEU A 65 -0.78 25.49 -3.17
C LEU A 65 -1.72 26.41 -3.95
N GLN A 66 -1.70 27.72 -3.69
CA GLN A 66 -2.47 28.71 -4.45
C GLN A 66 -2.04 28.77 -5.93
N ALA A 67 -0.75 28.66 -6.21
CA ALA A 67 -0.25 28.58 -7.58
C ALA A 67 -0.71 27.30 -8.31
N ILE A 68 -0.72 26.16 -7.61
CA ILE A 68 -1.24 24.89 -8.12
C ILE A 68 -2.75 24.99 -8.40
N ARG A 69 -3.54 25.52 -7.45
CA ARG A 69 -4.99 25.75 -7.63
C ARG A 69 -5.27 26.58 -8.88
N ARG A 70 -4.58 27.73 -9.01
CA ARG A 70 -4.73 28.61 -10.18
C ARG A 70 -4.35 27.91 -11.50
N ALA A 71 -3.29 27.11 -11.50
CA ALA A 71 -2.89 26.34 -12.68
C ALA A 71 -3.99 25.34 -13.09
N ASN A 72 -4.61 24.66 -12.12
CA ASN A 72 -5.73 23.74 -12.37
C ASN A 72 -6.98 24.47 -12.87
N GLU A 73 -7.34 25.63 -12.31
CA GLU A 73 -8.47 26.45 -12.75
C GLU A 73 -8.33 26.93 -14.20
N THR A 74 -7.10 27.15 -14.65
CA THR A 74 -6.77 27.70 -15.98
C THR A 74 -6.28 26.64 -16.98
N ASP A 75 -6.32 25.35 -16.60
CA ASP A 75 -5.78 24.23 -17.36
C ASP A 75 -4.29 24.39 -17.76
N ALA A 76 -3.54 25.14 -16.96
CA ALA A 76 -2.12 25.42 -17.14
C ALA A 76 -1.24 24.51 -16.26
N THR A 77 -1.60 23.22 -16.20
CA THR A 77 -0.94 22.22 -15.35
C THR A 77 0.29 21.59 -16.00
N ASP A 78 0.51 21.83 -17.29
CA ASP A 78 1.67 21.31 -18.01
C ASP A 78 2.97 21.90 -17.45
N ASN A 79 3.95 21.04 -17.15
CA ASN A 79 5.24 21.40 -16.55
C ASN A 79 5.16 22.03 -15.15
N LEU A 80 4.02 21.91 -14.45
CA LEU A 80 3.86 22.47 -13.11
C LEU A 80 4.89 21.90 -12.14
N GLY A 81 5.13 20.58 -12.15
CA GLY A 81 6.22 19.95 -11.39
C GLY A 81 7.64 20.45 -11.72
N GLN A 82 7.89 21.03 -12.90
CA GLN A 82 9.20 21.65 -13.21
C GLN A 82 9.32 23.06 -12.61
N ARG A 83 8.19 23.78 -12.51
CA ARG A 83 8.12 25.13 -11.91
C ARG A 83 8.06 25.05 -10.38
N PHE A 84 7.38 24.04 -9.87
CA PHE A 84 7.25 23.76 -8.46
C PHE A 84 7.55 22.27 -8.23
N PRO A 85 8.83 21.86 -8.07
CA PRO A 85 9.15 20.48 -7.74
C PRO A 85 8.34 19.92 -6.58
N ARG A 86 7.85 18.69 -6.76
CA ARG A 86 6.93 18.03 -5.84
C ARG A 86 7.60 17.79 -4.50
N ALA A 87 6.85 17.97 -3.42
CA ALA A 87 7.35 17.79 -2.08
C ALA A 87 6.23 17.38 -1.12
N HIS A 88 6.60 16.63 -0.08
CA HIS A 88 5.72 16.29 1.03
C HIS A 88 6.01 17.16 2.26
N GLY A 89 7.27 17.21 2.71
CA GLY A 89 7.67 17.84 3.98
C GLY A 89 7.10 19.25 4.21
N PRO A 90 7.21 20.18 3.25
CA PRO A 90 6.71 21.55 3.43
C PRO A 90 5.20 21.68 3.64
N PHE A 91 4.43 20.65 3.28
CA PHE A 91 2.97 20.65 3.34
C PHE A 91 2.43 19.87 4.55
N ILE A 92 3.30 19.34 5.42
CA ILE A 92 2.90 18.39 6.47
C ILE A 92 1.80 18.93 7.40
N ASP A 93 1.89 20.19 7.82
CA ASP A 93 0.89 20.84 8.68
C ASP A 93 -0.48 20.97 8.02
N MET A 94 -0.53 21.02 6.69
CA MET A 94 -1.79 21.09 5.95
C MET A 94 -2.49 19.74 5.89
N LEU A 95 -1.76 18.63 6.06
CA LEU A 95 -2.30 17.28 5.89
C LEU A 95 -3.28 16.87 6.98
N ASP A 96 -3.22 17.47 8.16
CA ASP A 96 -4.19 17.19 9.25
C ASP A 96 -5.63 17.49 8.82
N GLU A 97 -5.83 18.55 8.04
CA GLU A 97 -7.15 18.97 7.55
C GLU A 97 -7.46 18.44 6.13
N ASN A 98 -6.42 18.18 5.33
CA ASN A 98 -6.53 17.87 3.91
C ASN A 98 -6.35 16.38 3.58
N GLY A 99 -5.52 15.66 4.33
CA GLY A 99 -5.12 14.30 4.02
C GLY A 99 -6.30 13.32 4.04
N GLN A 100 -6.28 12.38 3.11
CA GLN A 100 -7.19 11.24 3.12
C GLN A 100 -6.53 10.02 2.49
N SER A 101 -6.92 8.83 2.94
CA SER A 101 -6.33 7.59 2.45
C SER A 101 -6.77 7.28 1.03
N LEU A 102 -5.83 6.76 0.24
CA LEU A 102 -6.07 6.17 -1.08
C LEU A 102 -5.58 4.71 -1.03
N PRO A 103 -6.36 3.78 -0.46
CA PRO A 103 -5.87 2.45 -0.10
C PRO A 103 -5.89 1.43 -1.24
N THR A 104 -6.40 1.80 -2.41
CA THR A 104 -6.52 0.88 -3.55
C THR A 104 -6.31 1.65 -4.85
N VAL A 105 -5.41 1.14 -5.70
CA VAL A 105 -5.15 1.69 -7.04
C VAL A 105 -4.82 0.54 -7.99
N PHE A 106 -5.32 0.62 -9.22
CA PHE A 106 -4.94 -0.28 -10.31
C PHE A 106 -4.78 0.49 -11.62
N CYS A 107 -3.76 0.14 -12.39
CA CYS A 107 -3.61 0.54 -13.78
C CYS A 107 -4.38 -0.44 -14.68
N LEU A 108 -5.28 0.10 -15.50
CA LEU A 108 -6.05 -0.64 -16.50
C LEU A 108 -5.18 -0.88 -17.75
N ASP A 109 -5.57 -1.84 -18.58
CA ASP A 109 -4.81 -2.20 -19.79
C ASP A 109 -4.81 -1.11 -20.88
N ASP A 110 -5.67 -0.11 -20.74
CA ASP A 110 -5.76 1.06 -21.61
C ASP A 110 -5.15 2.34 -20.97
N ASP A 111 -4.21 2.16 -20.04
CA ASP A 111 -3.45 3.19 -19.33
C ASP A 111 -4.28 4.08 -18.38
N ARG A 112 -5.59 3.87 -18.29
CA ARG A 112 -6.43 4.50 -17.27
C ARG A 112 -6.08 4.00 -15.88
N ILE A 113 -6.32 4.81 -14.87
CA ILE A 113 -6.06 4.46 -13.47
C ILE A 113 -7.39 4.44 -12.73
N ILE A 114 -7.68 3.34 -12.05
CA ILE A 114 -8.82 3.26 -11.14
C ILE A 114 -8.33 3.33 -9.70
N VAL A 115 -8.95 4.17 -8.88
CA VAL A 115 -8.52 4.44 -7.50
C VAL A 115 -9.70 4.57 -6.56
N ARG A 116 -9.55 4.02 -5.35
CA ARG A 116 -10.47 4.25 -4.23
C ARG A 116 -9.99 5.41 -3.38
N ILE A 117 -10.89 6.34 -3.07
CA ILE A 117 -10.69 7.47 -2.18
C ILE A 117 -11.42 7.20 -0.86
N GLY A 118 -10.74 7.45 0.27
CA GLY A 118 -11.19 7.19 1.63
C GLY A 118 -10.54 5.95 2.23
N ALA A 119 -10.38 5.85 3.55
CA ALA A 119 -9.87 4.65 4.23
C ALA A 119 -10.83 3.45 4.11
N SER A 120 -10.35 2.22 4.27
CA SER A 120 -11.17 1.01 4.06
C SER A 120 -12.38 0.88 5.00
N TYR A 121 -12.30 1.49 6.18
CA TYR A 121 -13.36 1.47 7.22
C TYR A 121 -14.32 2.68 7.15
N GLU A 122 -14.10 3.64 6.25
CA GLU A 122 -15.00 4.78 6.06
C GLU A 122 -15.73 4.71 4.71
N THR A 123 -16.82 5.46 4.59
CA THR A 123 -17.49 5.64 3.30
C THR A 123 -16.53 6.29 2.31
N GLY A 124 -16.24 5.57 1.24
CA GLY A 124 -15.35 6.03 0.17
C GLY A 124 -16.06 6.20 -1.16
N LYS A 125 -15.27 6.42 -2.21
CA LYS A 125 -15.74 6.38 -3.59
C LYS A 125 -14.64 5.85 -4.50
N VAL A 126 -15.04 5.24 -5.60
CA VAL A 126 -14.12 4.79 -6.65
C VAL A 126 -14.24 5.73 -7.85
N ILE A 127 -13.10 6.11 -8.43
CA ILE A 127 -13.02 6.95 -9.61
C ILE A 127 -12.09 6.34 -10.63
N ILE A 128 -12.24 6.74 -11.89
CA ILE A 128 -11.30 6.47 -12.97
C ILE A 128 -10.66 7.78 -13.39
N ILE A 129 -9.34 7.75 -13.55
CA ILE A 129 -8.52 8.81 -14.10
C ILE A 129 -8.10 8.39 -15.51
N ASP A 130 -8.46 9.22 -16.49
CA ASP A 130 -8.06 9.08 -17.89
C ASP A 130 -7.30 10.35 -18.28
N ASP A 131 -5.97 10.24 -18.30
CA ASP A 131 -5.05 11.37 -18.37
C ASP A 131 -5.36 12.44 -17.30
N LYS A 132 -5.95 13.59 -17.67
CA LYS A 132 -6.36 14.68 -16.78
C LYS A 132 -7.84 14.65 -16.40
N GLN A 133 -8.62 13.74 -16.96
CA GLN A 133 -10.05 13.63 -16.71
C GLN A 133 -10.32 12.68 -15.55
N ILE A 134 -11.32 13.01 -14.75
CA ILE A 134 -11.82 12.15 -13.67
C ILE A 134 -13.28 11.84 -13.92
N SER A 135 -13.62 10.56 -13.94
CA SER A 135 -14.99 10.07 -14.02
C SER A 135 -15.33 9.24 -12.77
N PRO A 136 -16.49 9.47 -12.14
CA PRO A 136 -16.93 8.63 -11.03
C PRO A 136 -17.30 7.23 -11.52
N VAL A 137 -16.99 6.22 -10.71
CA VAL A 137 -17.62 4.89 -10.82
C VAL A 137 -18.99 4.96 -10.12
N ALA A 138 -19.87 4.00 -10.42
CA ALA A 138 -21.20 3.90 -9.80
C ALA A 138 -21.12 4.02 -8.26
N SER A 139 -22.02 4.82 -7.67
CA SER A 139 -21.95 5.25 -6.26
C SER A 139 -22.16 4.14 -5.24
N ASP A 140 -22.65 2.99 -5.67
CA ASP A 140 -22.88 1.78 -4.88
C ASP A 140 -21.66 0.83 -4.90
N VAL A 141 -20.58 1.18 -5.61
CA VAL A 141 -19.30 0.46 -5.52
C VAL A 141 -18.57 0.86 -4.24
N ILE A 142 -18.31 -0.14 -3.38
CA ILE A 142 -17.61 0.01 -2.10
C ILE A 142 -16.10 0.05 -2.30
N THR A 143 -15.58 -0.94 -3.04
CA THR A 143 -14.17 -1.06 -3.42
C THR A 143 -14.03 -2.00 -4.63
N ILE A 144 -12.79 -2.17 -5.08
CA ILE A 144 -12.42 -2.98 -6.24
C ILE A 144 -11.22 -3.88 -5.90
N GLY A 145 -11.09 -4.98 -6.64
CA GLY A 145 -9.97 -5.90 -6.59
C GLY A 145 -9.51 -6.30 -7.98
N ARG A 146 -8.27 -6.76 -8.11
CA ARG A 146 -7.73 -7.29 -9.38
C ARG A 146 -6.92 -8.57 -9.13
N SER A 147 -7.02 -9.51 -10.06
CA SER A 147 -6.31 -10.78 -9.98
C SER A 147 -4.81 -10.61 -10.28
N PRO A 148 -3.94 -11.51 -9.79
CA PRO A 148 -2.51 -11.48 -10.09
C PRO A 148 -2.19 -11.41 -11.58
N ASN A 149 -2.91 -12.17 -12.41
CA ASN A 149 -2.75 -12.15 -13.88
C ASN A 149 -3.37 -10.93 -14.57
N ARG A 150 -3.95 -9.99 -13.81
CA ARG A 150 -4.63 -8.76 -14.25
C ARG A 150 -5.91 -8.95 -15.06
N ASN A 151 -6.30 -10.18 -15.38
CA ASN A 151 -7.42 -10.45 -16.27
C ASN A 151 -8.79 -10.26 -15.59
N PHE A 152 -8.88 -10.47 -14.27
CA PHE A 152 -10.14 -10.41 -13.55
C PHE A 152 -10.20 -9.23 -12.60
N PHE A 153 -11.36 -8.59 -12.57
CA PHE A 153 -11.69 -7.54 -11.62
C PHE A 153 -12.83 -7.99 -10.73
N ALA A 154 -12.72 -7.68 -9.44
CA ALA A 154 -13.78 -7.86 -8.46
C ALA A 154 -14.36 -6.48 -8.10
N VAL A 155 -15.68 -6.37 -8.07
CA VAL A 155 -16.40 -5.14 -7.69
C VAL A 155 -17.29 -5.47 -6.49
N ALA A 156 -16.99 -4.84 -5.35
CA ALA A 156 -17.75 -5.00 -4.11
C ALA A 156 -18.94 -4.03 -4.05
N ARG A 157 -20.11 -4.54 -3.68
CA ARG A 157 -21.37 -3.81 -3.53
C ARG A 157 -22.12 -4.29 -2.29
N GLU A 158 -23.25 -3.66 -1.98
CA GLU A 158 -24.07 -4.02 -0.81
C GLU A 158 -24.44 -5.52 -0.77
N ASP A 159 -24.77 -6.10 -1.92
CA ASP A 159 -25.27 -7.48 -2.05
C ASP A 159 -24.18 -8.55 -2.19
N GLY A 160 -22.93 -8.16 -2.46
CA GLY A 160 -21.82 -9.10 -2.62
C GLY A 160 -20.69 -8.58 -3.50
N VAL A 161 -19.94 -9.51 -4.07
CA VAL A 161 -18.83 -9.23 -4.99
C VAL A 161 -19.13 -9.80 -6.36
N THR A 162 -19.08 -8.97 -7.40
CA THR A 162 -19.16 -9.41 -8.78
C THR A 162 -17.76 -9.51 -9.38
N ILE A 163 -17.39 -10.67 -9.94
CA ILE A 163 -16.14 -10.86 -10.68
C ILE A 163 -16.41 -10.78 -12.17
N SER A 164 -15.60 -10.04 -12.91
CA SER A 164 -15.69 -9.91 -14.37
C SER A 164 -14.33 -10.09 -15.04
N LEU A 165 -14.33 -10.60 -16.27
CA LEU A 165 -13.16 -10.62 -17.15
C LEU A 165 -12.94 -9.22 -17.73
N GLY A 166 -11.90 -8.53 -17.28
CA GLY A 166 -11.63 -7.13 -17.55
C GLY A 166 -12.49 -6.17 -16.72
N TRP A 167 -12.07 -4.90 -16.66
CA TRP A 167 -12.86 -3.84 -16.01
C TRP A 167 -14.16 -3.57 -16.78
N GLU A 168 -15.30 -3.62 -16.09
CA GLU A 168 -16.65 -3.51 -16.69
C GLU A 168 -16.87 -4.50 -17.86
N GLY A 169 -16.17 -5.63 -17.82
CA GLY A 169 -16.23 -6.65 -18.86
C GLY A 169 -17.35 -7.66 -18.64
N THR A 170 -17.11 -8.90 -19.07
CA THR A 170 -18.12 -9.96 -18.96
C THR A 170 -18.11 -10.53 -17.55
N GLU A 171 -19.27 -10.51 -16.89
CA GLU A 171 -19.47 -11.13 -15.58
C GLU A 171 -19.16 -12.63 -15.63
N SER A 172 -18.38 -13.07 -14.64
CA SER A 172 -17.97 -14.46 -14.45
C SER A 172 -18.77 -15.11 -13.33
N VAL A 173 -18.86 -14.46 -12.16
CA VAL A 173 -19.55 -14.99 -10.98
C VAL A 173 -19.96 -13.85 -10.03
N HIS A 174 -21.00 -14.08 -9.24
CA HIS A 174 -21.40 -13.25 -8.10
C HIS A 174 -21.22 -14.03 -6.79
N LEU A 175 -20.52 -13.43 -5.83
CA LEU A 175 -20.12 -14.03 -4.56
C LEU A 175 -20.82 -13.34 -3.39
N ARG A 176 -21.34 -14.12 -2.44
CA ARG A 176 -21.99 -13.57 -1.25
C ARG A 176 -20.98 -13.19 -0.18
N TRP A 177 -21.34 -12.22 0.65
CA TRP A 177 -20.54 -11.85 1.81
C TRP A 177 -20.38 -13.01 2.81
N PRO A 178 -19.23 -13.10 3.51
CA PRO A 178 -19.11 -13.98 4.66
C PRO A 178 -20.16 -13.59 5.71
N THR A 179 -20.68 -14.59 6.40
CA THR A 179 -21.59 -14.42 7.54
C THR A 179 -20.83 -14.18 8.84
N GLY A 180 -19.51 -14.40 8.86
CA GLY A 180 -18.69 -14.43 10.08
C GLY A 180 -18.77 -15.76 10.81
N ARG A 181 -19.66 -16.68 10.41
CA ARG A 181 -19.86 -17.98 11.07
C ARG A 181 -19.12 -19.13 10.40
N GLU A 182 -18.37 -18.85 9.36
CA GLU A 182 -17.57 -19.83 8.63
C GLU A 182 -16.50 -20.41 9.56
N GLY A 183 -16.58 -21.72 9.82
CA GLY A 183 -15.56 -22.44 10.59
C GLY A 183 -15.60 -22.20 12.11
N ILE A 184 -16.69 -21.67 12.66
CA ILE A 184 -16.85 -21.54 14.12
C ILE A 184 -16.82 -22.93 14.76
N PRO A 185 -16.04 -23.16 15.83
CA PRO A 185 -15.92 -24.47 16.44
C PRO A 185 -17.23 -24.91 17.12
N ASP A 186 -17.44 -26.23 17.16
CA ASP A 186 -18.62 -26.83 17.79
C ASP A 186 -18.75 -26.39 19.26
N GLY A 187 -19.96 -25.94 19.64
CA GLY A 187 -20.26 -25.52 21.02
C GLY A 187 -20.09 -24.02 21.27
N PHE A 188 -19.64 -23.25 20.29
CA PHE A 188 -19.62 -21.79 20.34
C PHE A 188 -20.69 -21.18 19.43
N GLU A 189 -21.24 -20.05 19.85
CA GLU A 189 -22.14 -19.22 19.04
C GLU A 189 -21.54 -17.81 18.96
N THR A 190 -21.57 -17.22 17.76
CA THR A 190 -21.08 -15.87 17.51
C THR A 190 -22.13 -15.03 16.80
N ASP A 191 -22.00 -13.72 16.93
CA ASP A 191 -22.76 -12.79 16.10
C ASP A 191 -22.43 -12.96 14.61
N SER A 192 -23.40 -12.64 13.76
CA SER A 192 -23.21 -12.61 12.32
C SER A 192 -22.74 -11.23 11.87
N ILE A 193 -22.00 -11.20 10.76
CA ILE A 193 -21.70 -9.96 10.05
C ILE A 193 -22.98 -9.52 9.32
N ASP A 194 -23.43 -8.30 9.63
CA ASP A 194 -24.57 -7.69 8.96
C ASP A 194 -24.09 -6.77 7.83
N GLY A 195 -24.46 -7.09 6.60
CA GLY A 195 -24.10 -6.30 5.41
C GLY A 195 -22.65 -6.54 4.94
N PRO A 196 -22.10 -5.62 4.14
CA PRO A 196 -20.73 -5.74 3.65
C PRO A 196 -19.69 -5.67 4.79
N PRO A 197 -18.70 -6.57 4.84
CA PRO A 197 -17.61 -6.49 5.80
C PRO A 197 -16.71 -5.28 5.49
N ILE A 198 -15.84 -4.91 6.44
CA ILE A 198 -14.74 -3.98 6.14
C ILE A 198 -13.76 -4.69 5.19
N ILE A 199 -13.45 -4.08 4.06
CA ILE A 199 -12.61 -4.72 3.02
C ILE A 199 -11.23 -4.08 3.03
N THR A 200 -10.27 -4.73 3.68
CA THR A 200 -8.86 -4.34 3.65
C THR A 200 -8.25 -4.66 2.30
N GLN A 201 -8.48 -5.87 1.77
CA GLN A 201 -8.10 -6.26 0.41
C GLN A 201 -9.14 -7.20 -0.21
N LEU A 202 -9.29 -7.10 -1.53
CA LEU A 202 -10.13 -7.99 -2.34
C LEU A 202 -9.33 -8.45 -3.55
N ILE A 203 -9.12 -9.75 -3.68
CA ILE A 203 -8.25 -10.32 -4.72
C ILE A 203 -8.99 -11.46 -5.42
N PRO A 204 -9.58 -11.23 -6.62
CA PRO A 204 -10.13 -12.33 -7.41
C PRO A 204 -9.02 -13.30 -7.82
N PHE A 205 -9.33 -14.59 -7.85
CA PHE A 205 -8.41 -15.60 -8.35
C PHE A 205 -8.32 -15.52 -9.87
N ASP A 206 -7.19 -15.97 -10.42
CA ASP A 206 -6.93 -15.99 -11.86
C ASP A 206 -7.88 -16.91 -12.66
N THR A 207 -8.67 -17.73 -11.97
CA THR A 207 -9.74 -18.56 -12.52
C THR A 207 -11.05 -17.80 -12.73
N GLY A 208 -11.24 -16.66 -12.06
CA GLY A 208 -12.44 -15.84 -12.16
C GLY A 208 -13.69 -16.40 -11.46
N ASP A 209 -13.57 -17.48 -10.69
CA ASP A 209 -14.67 -18.19 -10.04
C ASP A 209 -14.76 -17.95 -8.51
N ARG A 210 -13.76 -17.29 -7.93
CA ARG A 210 -13.67 -17.04 -6.49
C ARG A 210 -12.78 -15.84 -6.16
N ALA A 211 -12.91 -15.31 -4.95
CA ALA A 211 -12.10 -14.20 -4.47
C ALA A 211 -11.55 -14.47 -3.05
N LEU A 212 -10.35 -13.96 -2.79
CA LEU A 212 -9.79 -13.82 -1.47
C LEU A 212 -10.24 -12.46 -0.90
N LEU A 213 -10.91 -12.49 0.24
CA LEU A 213 -11.32 -11.33 1.02
C LEU A 213 -10.44 -11.25 2.27
N VAL A 214 -9.85 -10.09 2.49
CA VAL A 214 -9.09 -9.77 3.70
C VAL A 214 -9.87 -8.69 4.46
N SER A 215 -10.34 -9.03 5.65
CA SER A 215 -11.13 -8.17 6.55
C SER A 215 -10.60 -8.31 7.99
N PRO A 216 -10.78 -7.28 8.85
CA PRO A 216 -10.70 -7.46 10.30
C PRO A 216 -11.51 -8.66 10.82
N ASP A 217 -12.65 -8.98 10.21
CA ASP A 217 -13.47 -10.14 10.61
C ASP A 217 -12.85 -11.50 10.25
N GLY A 218 -11.85 -11.52 9.37
CA GLY A 218 -11.20 -12.73 8.90
C GLY A 218 -10.61 -12.64 7.50
N VAL A 219 -9.79 -13.65 7.16
CA VAL A 219 -9.34 -13.89 5.78
C VAL A 219 -10.16 -15.03 5.21
N PHE A 220 -10.90 -14.77 4.14
CA PHE A 220 -11.87 -15.70 3.56
C PHE A 220 -11.61 -15.97 2.08
N VAL A 221 -11.87 -17.20 1.63
CA VAL A 221 -12.08 -17.50 0.21
C VAL A 221 -13.58 -17.60 -0.03
N MET A 222 -14.10 -16.73 -0.89
CA MET A 222 -15.51 -16.68 -1.27
C MET A 222 -15.68 -17.32 -2.65
N THR A 223 -16.61 -18.27 -2.76
CA THR A 223 -17.04 -18.90 -4.01
C THR A 223 -18.55 -18.64 -4.24
N GLU A 224 -19.10 -19.09 -5.37
CA GLU A 224 -20.55 -18.97 -5.62
C GLU A 224 -21.38 -19.73 -4.59
N ASP A 225 -20.90 -20.90 -4.18
CA ASP A 225 -21.64 -21.86 -3.36
C ASP A 225 -21.32 -21.78 -1.86
N GLU A 226 -20.08 -21.42 -1.53
CA GLU A 226 -19.58 -21.42 -0.14
C GLU A 226 -18.54 -20.34 0.12
N THR A 227 -18.39 -19.99 1.40
CA THR A 227 -17.31 -19.15 1.92
C THR A 227 -16.51 -19.92 2.95
N ILE A 228 -15.19 -19.85 2.85
CA ILE A 228 -14.25 -20.61 3.67
C ILE A 228 -13.35 -19.64 4.40
N ARG A 229 -13.33 -19.70 5.73
CA ARG A 229 -12.40 -18.95 6.58
C ARG A 229 -11.03 -19.62 6.58
N LEU A 230 -9.99 -18.87 6.20
CA LEU A 230 -8.59 -19.26 6.35
C LEU A 230 -8.01 -18.77 7.68
N LEU A 231 -8.31 -17.51 8.03
CA LEU A 231 -7.87 -16.89 9.28
C LEU A 231 -9.03 -16.20 10.02
N PRO A 232 -9.06 -16.26 11.36
CA PRO A 232 -8.23 -17.14 12.20
C PRO A 232 -8.47 -18.62 11.87
N THR A 233 -7.47 -19.47 12.08
CA THR A 233 -7.62 -20.91 11.88
C THR A 233 -8.60 -21.48 12.90
N LEU A 234 -9.13 -22.69 12.64
CA LEU A 234 -10.00 -23.38 13.59
C LEU A 234 -9.35 -23.51 14.97
N GLU A 235 -8.06 -23.87 15.02
CA GLU A 235 -7.28 -23.99 16.25
C GLU A 235 -7.19 -22.64 16.99
N GLN A 236 -6.89 -21.54 16.28
CA GLN A 236 -6.87 -20.20 16.87
C GLN A 236 -8.24 -19.77 17.41
N LEU A 237 -9.33 -20.10 16.72
CA LEU A 237 -10.69 -19.83 17.19
C LEU A 237 -11.01 -20.63 18.46
N GLU A 238 -10.70 -21.94 18.47
CA GLU A 238 -10.93 -22.80 19.63
C GLU A 238 -10.19 -22.29 20.87
N GLU A 239 -8.89 -22.01 20.74
CA GLU A 239 -8.08 -21.51 21.85
C GLU A 239 -8.57 -20.16 22.36
N HIS A 240 -8.85 -19.22 21.45
CA HIS A 240 -9.29 -17.88 21.84
C HIS A 240 -10.69 -17.89 22.47
N PHE A 241 -11.62 -18.66 21.92
CA PHE A 241 -12.99 -18.71 22.44
C PHE A 241 -13.09 -19.44 23.78
N GLN A 242 -12.28 -20.49 24.00
CA GLN A 242 -12.16 -21.12 25.31
C GLN A 242 -11.66 -20.11 26.35
N TRP A 243 -10.60 -19.36 26.02
CA TRP A 243 -10.09 -18.31 26.90
C TRP A 243 -11.13 -17.20 27.18
N LEU A 244 -11.85 -16.73 26.16
CA LEU A 244 -12.92 -15.75 26.32
C LEU A 244 -14.04 -16.29 27.22
N GLN A 245 -14.45 -17.53 27.05
CA GLN A 245 -15.49 -18.14 27.87
C GLN A 245 -15.06 -18.27 29.34
N GLU A 246 -13.77 -18.46 29.61
CA GLU A 246 -13.22 -18.55 30.97
C GLU A 246 -13.10 -17.17 31.64
N GLU A 247 -12.54 -16.17 30.94
CA GLU A 247 -12.26 -14.85 31.50
C GLU A 247 -13.45 -13.88 31.39
N TYR A 248 -14.29 -14.06 30.38
CA TYR A 248 -15.43 -13.20 30.02
C TYR A 248 -16.69 -14.03 29.67
N PRO A 249 -17.22 -14.84 30.60
CA PRO A 249 -18.31 -15.81 30.33
C PRO A 249 -19.65 -15.19 29.89
N ASP A 250 -19.84 -13.90 30.12
CA ASP A 250 -21.06 -13.17 29.73
C ASP A 250 -20.96 -12.55 28.33
N ASP A 251 -19.76 -12.52 27.73
CA ASP A 251 -19.50 -11.93 26.41
C ASP A 251 -19.69 -12.99 25.32
N THR A 252 -20.24 -12.56 24.17
CA THR A 252 -20.32 -13.43 22.99
C THR A 252 -18.92 -13.57 22.39
N PRO A 253 -18.43 -14.80 22.15
CA PRO A 253 -17.11 -15.01 21.55
C PRO A 253 -16.96 -14.28 20.22
N SER A 254 -15.84 -13.60 20.05
CA SER A 254 -15.49 -12.86 18.84
C SER A 254 -13.98 -12.94 18.61
N TYR A 255 -13.55 -12.75 17.36
CA TYR A 255 -12.14 -12.70 17.01
C TYR A 255 -11.95 -11.63 15.95
N ASP A 256 -11.26 -10.55 16.31
CA ASP A 256 -10.93 -9.47 15.40
C ASP A 256 -9.45 -9.56 14.98
N LEU A 257 -9.19 -9.44 13.69
CA LEU A 257 -7.85 -9.38 13.14
C LEU A 257 -7.37 -7.93 13.15
N SER A 258 -6.05 -7.76 13.25
CA SER A 258 -5.43 -6.47 12.95
C SER A 258 -4.12 -6.69 12.22
N MET A 259 -3.78 -5.78 11.32
CA MET A 259 -2.68 -5.96 10.38
C MET A 259 -2.84 -7.23 9.53
N GLU A 260 -4.09 -7.60 9.29
CA GLU A 260 -4.47 -8.66 8.38
C GLU A 260 -3.94 -8.39 6.98
N HIS A 261 -3.35 -9.41 6.38
CA HIS A 261 -2.78 -9.34 5.05
C HIS A 261 -2.92 -10.69 4.38
N ALA A 262 -3.11 -10.69 3.06
CA ALA A 262 -3.01 -11.90 2.27
C ALA A 262 -2.63 -11.60 0.82
N CYS A 263 -2.03 -12.59 0.14
CA CYS A 263 -1.77 -12.51 -1.29
C CYS A 263 -1.81 -13.89 -1.95
N LEU A 264 -2.01 -13.90 -3.27
CA LEU A 264 -1.98 -15.09 -4.11
C LEU A 264 -0.64 -15.19 -4.82
N SER A 265 -0.12 -16.41 -4.99
CA SER A 265 1.02 -16.63 -5.88
C SER A 265 0.64 -16.35 -7.34
N PRO A 266 1.61 -15.95 -8.20
CA PRO A 266 1.33 -15.68 -9.62
C PRO A 266 0.78 -16.87 -10.41
N ASP A 267 1.00 -18.10 -9.94
CA ASP A 267 0.44 -19.32 -10.53
C ASP A 267 -0.91 -19.74 -9.91
N GLY A 268 -1.43 -18.96 -8.96
CA GLY A 268 -2.69 -19.18 -8.27
C GLY A 268 -2.72 -20.41 -7.36
N ARG A 269 -1.56 -21.00 -7.02
CA ARG A 269 -1.48 -22.24 -6.24
C ARG A 269 -1.30 -22.06 -4.75
N LEU A 270 -0.83 -20.91 -4.31
CA LEU A 270 -0.55 -20.62 -2.91
C LEU A 270 -1.29 -19.37 -2.46
N ILE A 271 -1.74 -19.39 -1.21
CA ILE A 271 -2.26 -18.23 -0.49
C ILE A 271 -1.33 -17.99 0.68
N ALA A 272 -0.68 -16.83 0.72
CA ALA A 272 0.05 -16.38 1.90
C ALA A 272 -0.86 -15.44 2.69
N ALA A 273 -0.96 -15.61 4.01
CA ALA A 273 -1.80 -14.77 4.86
C ALA A 273 -1.27 -14.67 6.30
N GLY A 274 -1.68 -13.66 7.04
CA GLY A 274 -1.33 -13.49 8.45
C GLY A 274 -2.00 -12.27 9.08
N HIS A 275 -1.77 -12.09 10.39
CA HIS A 275 -2.19 -10.92 11.16
C HIS A 275 -1.20 -10.68 12.33
N GLN A 276 -1.33 -9.57 13.05
CA GLN A 276 -0.36 -9.16 14.08
C GLN A 276 -0.17 -10.15 15.23
N SER A 277 -1.16 -11.02 15.47
CA SER A 277 -1.18 -11.99 16.57
C SER A 277 -0.90 -13.43 16.10
N SER A 278 -0.36 -13.60 14.89
CA SER A 278 -0.09 -14.93 14.32
C SER A 278 1.36 -15.14 13.89
N LEU A 279 1.60 -16.28 13.25
CA LEU A 279 2.71 -16.45 12.32
C LEU A 279 2.30 -15.95 10.92
N HIS A 280 3.23 -15.95 9.97
CA HIS A 280 2.84 -15.94 8.57
C HIS A 280 2.45 -17.36 8.15
N TYR A 281 1.28 -17.52 7.53
CA TYR A 281 0.76 -18.79 7.09
C TYR A 281 0.77 -18.89 5.57
N VAL A 282 1.00 -20.10 5.06
CA VAL A 282 0.78 -20.42 3.65
C VAL A 282 -0.18 -21.59 3.51
N PHE A 283 -1.19 -21.40 2.68
CA PHE A 283 -2.20 -22.40 2.34
C PHE A 283 -2.06 -22.85 0.89
N ASP A 284 -2.41 -24.11 0.64
CA ASP A 284 -2.65 -24.59 -0.72
C ASP A 284 -3.97 -23.98 -1.23
N ALA A 285 -3.92 -23.28 -2.37
CA ALA A 285 -5.03 -22.49 -2.88
C ALA A 285 -6.18 -23.32 -3.51
N GLN A 286 -6.01 -24.63 -3.63
CA GLN A 286 -7.00 -25.55 -4.17
C GLN A 286 -7.75 -26.31 -3.07
N THR A 287 -7.04 -26.67 -2.01
CA THR A 287 -7.55 -27.47 -0.89
C THR A 287 -7.77 -26.64 0.38
N TYR A 288 -7.27 -25.41 0.40
CA TYR A 288 -7.31 -24.47 1.52
C TYR A 288 -6.64 -24.98 2.80
N LYS A 289 -5.81 -26.02 2.67
CA LYS A 289 -5.07 -26.58 3.79
C LYS A 289 -3.84 -25.74 4.08
N LEU A 290 -3.59 -25.52 5.37
CA LEU A 290 -2.33 -24.95 5.83
C LEU A 290 -1.17 -25.89 5.49
N ILE A 291 -0.13 -25.35 4.85
CA ILE A 291 1.06 -26.11 4.43
C ILE A 291 2.37 -25.58 5.03
N SER A 292 2.38 -24.34 5.54
CA SER A 292 3.58 -23.72 6.14
C SER A 292 3.22 -22.70 7.21
N GLU A 293 4.08 -22.60 8.22
CA GLU A 293 4.03 -21.64 9.30
C GLU A 293 5.40 -20.97 9.43
N VAL A 294 5.48 -19.67 9.18
CA VAL A 294 6.72 -18.92 9.10
C VAL A 294 6.76 -17.87 10.21
N GLY A 295 7.70 -18.06 11.14
CA GLY A 295 8.05 -17.10 12.19
C GLY A 295 8.48 -15.74 11.64
N HIS A 296 8.03 -14.68 12.32
CA HIS A 296 8.44 -13.30 12.07
C HIS A 296 9.78 -12.96 12.75
N LEU A 297 10.50 -11.95 12.25
CA LEU A 297 11.76 -11.48 12.84
C LEU A 297 11.67 -10.10 13.53
N SER A 298 10.50 -9.46 13.47
CA SER A 298 10.11 -8.26 14.24
C SER A 298 8.78 -8.52 14.96
N GLU A 299 8.21 -7.56 15.70
CA GLU A 299 7.14 -7.84 16.67
C GLU A 299 5.84 -8.38 16.05
N TYR A 300 5.36 -7.77 14.97
CA TYR A 300 4.06 -8.09 14.39
C TYR A 300 4.15 -8.47 12.91
N PRO A 301 3.71 -9.67 12.48
CA PRO A 301 3.48 -9.94 11.06
C PRO A 301 2.56 -8.88 10.43
N HIS A 302 2.91 -8.40 9.24
CA HIS A 302 2.23 -7.24 8.67
C HIS A 302 1.94 -7.31 7.17
N TYR A 303 2.80 -7.96 6.36
CA TYR A 303 2.62 -7.96 4.91
C TYR A 303 3.19 -9.21 4.25
N ALA A 304 2.67 -9.56 3.06
CA ALA A 304 3.21 -10.64 2.23
C ALA A 304 3.11 -10.28 0.73
N VAL A 305 4.13 -10.65 -0.06
CA VAL A 305 4.13 -10.48 -1.53
C VAL A 305 4.97 -11.57 -2.20
N PHE A 306 4.50 -12.12 -3.32
CA PHE A 306 5.25 -13.10 -4.11
C PHE A 306 6.16 -12.41 -5.14
N SER A 307 7.31 -13.02 -5.44
CA SER A 307 8.14 -12.60 -6.58
C SER A 307 7.41 -12.83 -7.90
N SER A 308 7.77 -12.08 -8.95
CA SER A 308 7.11 -12.15 -10.26
C SER A 308 7.11 -13.56 -10.88
N ASP A 309 8.15 -14.33 -10.58
CA ASP A 309 8.32 -15.71 -11.06
C ASP A 309 7.69 -16.77 -10.12
N GLY A 310 7.12 -16.36 -8.99
CA GLY A 310 6.52 -17.23 -7.99
C GLY A 310 7.51 -18.13 -7.24
N ASN A 311 8.83 -17.92 -7.38
CA ASN A 311 9.84 -18.75 -6.74
C ASN A 311 10.19 -18.32 -5.31
N MET A 312 9.71 -17.15 -4.88
CA MET A 312 9.88 -16.63 -3.53
C MET A 312 8.62 -15.93 -3.03
N VAL A 313 8.34 -16.03 -1.73
CA VAL A 313 7.42 -15.14 -1.03
C VAL A 313 8.22 -14.29 -0.03
N ALA A 314 7.97 -13.00 -0.02
CA ALA A 314 8.50 -12.06 0.95
C ALA A 314 7.46 -11.81 2.05
N PHE A 315 7.88 -11.95 3.30
CA PHE A 315 7.06 -11.69 4.49
C PHE A 315 7.64 -10.54 5.29
N ASN A 316 6.83 -9.54 5.60
CA ASN A 316 7.23 -8.41 6.44
C ASN A 316 6.63 -8.54 7.83
N SER A 317 7.45 -8.28 8.83
CA SER A 317 7.04 -8.06 10.22
C SER A 317 7.53 -6.69 10.69
N CYS A 318 6.81 -6.03 11.59
CA CYS A 318 7.08 -4.65 11.98
C CYS A 318 6.97 -4.37 13.48
N HIS A 319 7.55 -3.25 13.88
CA HIS A 319 7.33 -2.58 15.16
C HIS A 319 7.43 -1.06 14.95
N PHE A 320 6.38 -0.32 15.33
CA PHE A 320 6.21 1.10 15.01
C PHE A 320 6.31 1.39 13.49
N TYR A 321 7.36 2.10 13.06
CA TYR A 321 7.60 2.49 11.66
C TYR A 321 8.70 1.65 11.00
N ASN A 322 9.31 0.72 11.75
CA ASN A 322 10.39 -0.14 11.28
C ASN A 322 9.88 -1.58 11.10
N GLY A 323 10.64 -2.39 10.38
CA GLY A 323 10.34 -3.80 10.22
C GLY A 323 11.47 -4.57 9.56
N ILE A 324 11.24 -5.86 9.37
CA ILE A 324 12.14 -6.78 8.69
C ILE A 324 11.33 -7.58 7.67
N THR A 325 11.83 -7.62 6.45
CA THR A 325 11.30 -8.42 5.35
C THR A 325 12.19 -9.63 5.13
N ILE A 326 11.62 -10.84 5.23
CA ILE A 326 12.29 -12.11 4.97
C ILE A 326 11.77 -12.75 3.68
N GLY A 327 12.66 -13.36 2.92
CA GLY A 327 12.37 -14.11 1.71
C GLY A 327 12.39 -15.61 1.96
N VAL A 328 11.31 -16.28 1.57
CA VAL A 328 11.13 -17.73 1.66
C VAL A 328 11.04 -18.31 0.24
N PRO A 329 12.00 -19.14 -0.19
CA PRO A 329 11.88 -19.86 -1.45
C PRO A 329 10.65 -20.76 -1.45
N THR A 330 9.77 -20.64 -2.45
CA THR A 330 8.45 -21.30 -2.45
C THR A 330 8.53 -22.82 -2.46
N HIS A 331 9.58 -23.39 -3.06
CA HIS A 331 9.84 -24.83 -3.04
C HIS A 331 10.08 -25.41 -1.63
N LEU A 332 10.39 -24.57 -0.64
CA LEU A 332 10.57 -24.99 0.75
C LEU A 332 9.28 -24.97 1.57
N LEU A 333 8.24 -24.26 1.13
CA LEU A 333 7.03 -24.02 1.91
C LEU A 333 6.33 -25.31 2.38
N PRO A 334 6.18 -26.38 1.58
CA PRO A 334 5.52 -27.59 2.04
C PRO A 334 6.18 -28.19 3.29
N GLY A 335 5.51 -28.10 4.44
CA GLY A 335 6.00 -28.59 5.74
C GLY A 335 7.04 -27.69 6.41
N LEU A 336 7.28 -26.48 5.92
CA LEU A 336 8.16 -25.52 6.58
C LEU A 336 7.48 -24.94 7.81
N GLN A 337 8.13 -25.14 8.96
CA GLN A 337 7.86 -24.48 10.22
C GLN A 337 9.13 -23.75 10.68
N THR A 338 9.00 -22.48 11.08
CA THR A 338 10.10 -21.70 11.67
C THR A 338 9.63 -20.96 12.93
N GLU A 339 10.55 -20.78 13.87
CA GLU A 339 10.26 -20.13 15.15
C GLU A 339 10.25 -18.59 15.02
N PRO A 340 9.28 -17.89 15.63
CA PRO A 340 9.34 -16.43 15.70
C PRO A 340 10.57 -15.94 16.46
N TYR A 341 11.08 -14.77 16.06
CA TYR A 341 12.32 -14.13 16.55
C TYR A 341 13.61 -14.93 16.35
N GLN A 342 13.58 -16.04 15.60
CA GLN A 342 14.75 -16.86 15.34
C GLN A 342 15.05 -16.94 13.84
N PRO A 343 16.19 -16.37 13.38
CA PRO A 343 16.60 -16.48 11.99
C PRO A 343 16.78 -17.95 11.58
N ASP A 344 16.18 -18.33 10.45
CA ASP A 344 16.36 -19.64 9.83
C ASP A 344 17.30 -19.54 8.63
N LYS A 345 18.32 -20.40 8.59
CA LYS A 345 19.36 -20.39 7.54
C LYS A 345 18.85 -20.70 6.14
N ARG A 346 17.64 -21.25 6.02
CA ARG A 346 16.97 -21.51 4.75
C ARG A 346 16.33 -20.25 4.16
N LEU A 347 16.13 -19.22 4.98
CA LEU A 347 15.48 -17.97 4.63
C LEU A 347 16.53 -16.87 4.44
N THR A 348 16.14 -15.81 3.72
CA THR A 348 17.00 -14.66 3.44
C THR A 348 16.40 -13.41 4.06
N THR A 349 17.17 -12.63 4.83
CA THR A 349 16.75 -11.26 5.16
C THR A 349 16.87 -10.41 3.90
N LEU A 350 15.73 -9.95 3.38
CA LEU A 350 15.68 -9.18 2.13
C LEU A 350 15.82 -7.68 2.38
N GLU A 351 15.21 -7.17 3.45
CA GLU A 351 15.24 -5.76 3.79
C GLU A 351 15.01 -5.55 5.29
N GLU A 352 15.67 -4.55 5.85
CA GLU A 352 15.53 -4.12 7.23
C GLU A 352 15.26 -2.60 7.28
N GLY A 353 14.34 -2.20 8.14
CA GLY A 353 14.02 -0.80 8.41
C GLY A 353 12.64 -0.36 7.94
N SER A 354 11.91 -1.19 7.20
CA SER A 354 10.60 -0.81 6.66
C SER A 354 9.43 -1.56 7.30
N ARG A 355 8.45 -0.81 7.81
CA ARG A 355 7.08 -1.30 7.95
C ARG A 355 6.38 -1.16 6.59
N VAL A 356 6.11 -2.28 5.94
CA VAL A 356 5.60 -2.33 4.55
C VAL A 356 4.08 -2.22 4.52
N TYR A 357 3.56 -1.28 3.72
CA TYR A 357 2.12 -1.09 3.50
C TYR A 357 1.67 -1.49 2.09
N ALA A 358 2.58 -1.47 1.12
CA ALA A 358 2.29 -1.88 -0.24
C ALA A 358 3.53 -2.45 -0.91
N ALA A 359 3.36 -3.38 -1.84
CA ALA A 359 4.46 -3.91 -2.62
C ALA A 359 4.02 -4.38 -4.01
N VAL A 360 4.94 -4.33 -4.96
CA VAL A 360 4.87 -5.04 -6.24
C VAL A 360 6.16 -5.83 -6.46
N ALA A 361 6.09 -6.84 -7.33
CA ALA A 361 7.27 -7.50 -7.86
C ALA A 361 7.42 -7.17 -9.35
N ARG A 362 8.65 -6.94 -9.78
CA ARG A 362 9.00 -6.63 -11.16
C ARG A 362 10.30 -7.34 -11.50
N ASP A 363 10.32 -8.10 -12.58
CA ASP A 363 11.49 -8.89 -12.97
C ASP A 363 12.03 -9.72 -11.77
N ASP A 364 13.26 -9.43 -11.32
CA ASP A 364 13.95 -10.09 -10.20
C ASP A 364 14.07 -9.20 -8.94
N GLU A 365 13.21 -8.19 -8.79
CA GLU A 365 13.14 -7.32 -7.62
C GLU A 365 11.75 -7.26 -6.99
N PHE A 366 11.76 -6.96 -5.69
CA PHE A 366 10.62 -6.41 -4.98
C PHE A 366 10.75 -4.89 -4.94
N ILE A 367 9.62 -4.20 -5.08
CA ILE A 367 9.47 -2.78 -4.79
C ILE A 367 8.47 -2.68 -3.65
N ILE A 368 8.92 -2.19 -2.50
CA ILE A 368 8.07 -1.97 -1.31
C ILE A 368 7.82 -0.49 -1.09
N GLY A 369 6.68 -0.17 -0.48
CA GLY A 369 6.31 1.15 0.00
C GLY A 369 6.09 1.11 1.52
N ASP A 370 6.75 2.02 2.24
CA ASP A 370 6.81 1.97 3.70
C ASP A 370 5.96 3.03 4.41
N ALA A 371 5.84 2.84 5.73
CA ALA A 371 5.14 3.75 6.65
C ALA A 371 5.66 5.21 6.61
N SER A 372 6.91 5.40 6.20
CA SER A 372 7.59 6.70 6.17
C SER A 372 7.49 7.39 4.81
N GLY A 373 6.92 6.74 3.80
CA GLY A 373 6.73 7.28 2.46
C GLY A 373 7.91 7.10 1.52
N TYR A 374 8.80 6.15 1.80
CA TYR A 374 9.77 5.68 0.85
C TYR A 374 9.25 4.50 0.05
N LEU A 375 9.63 4.50 -1.22
CA LEU A 375 9.73 3.32 -2.05
C LEU A 375 11.16 2.79 -1.96
N ARG A 376 11.31 1.47 -1.85
CA ARG A 376 12.61 0.79 -1.80
C ARG A 376 12.55 -0.44 -2.69
N ALA A 377 13.61 -0.66 -3.47
CA ALA A 377 13.76 -1.87 -4.25
C ALA A 377 15.00 -2.65 -3.89
N PHE A 378 14.87 -3.97 -3.90
CA PHE A 378 15.94 -4.92 -3.63
C PHE A 378 15.70 -6.21 -4.42
N ASP A 379 16.78 -6.91 -4.74
CA ASP A 379 16.68 -8.20 -5.43
C ASP A 379 16.27 -9.34 -4.50
N LEU A 380 16.04 -10.54 -5.05
CA LEU A 380 15.67 -11.74 -4.28
C LEU A 380 16.75 -12.26 -3.31
N LYS A 381 17.91 -11.59 -3.23
CA LYS A 381 18.99 -11.88 -2.26
C LYS A 381 19.10 -10.78 -1.20
N GLY A 382 18.27 -9.75 -1.26
CA GLY A 382 18.30 -8.60 -0.36
C GLY A 382 19.33 -7.52 -0.74
N ASN A 383 19.88 -7.55 -1.96
CA ASN A 383 20.75 -6.46 -2.41
C ASN A 383 19.89 -5.24 -2.76
N ALA A 384 20.04 -4.16 -2.00
CA ALA A 384 19.37 -2.89 -2.27
C ALA A 384 19.74 -2.34 -3.66
N ARG A 385 18.75 -1.86 -4.40
CA ARG A 385 18.89 -1.31 -5.76
C ARG A 385 18.70 0.19 -5.77
N TRP A 386 17.59 0.67 -5.21
CA TRP A 386 17.27 2.08 -5.17
C TRP A 386 16.25 2.42 -4.08
N ARG A 387 16.19 3.69 -3.72
CA ARG A 387 15.15 4.32 -2.90
C ARG A 387 14.60 5.58 -3.58
N HIS A 388 13.32 5.85 -3.35
CA HIS A 388 12.61 7.02 -3.88
C HIS A 388 11.58 7.50 -2.85
N PHE A 389 11.66 8.76 -2.41
CA PHE A 389 10.74 9.30 -1.42
C PHE A 389 9.56 10.03 -2.07
N LEU A 390 8.35 9.64 -1.71
CA LEU A 390 7.11 10.32 -2.12
C LEU A 390 6.48 11.11 -0.96
N GLY A 391 6.71 10.63 0.26
CA GLY A 391 6.23 11.17 1.52
C GLY A 391 4.82 10.72 1.91
N SER A 392 4.57 10.72 3.22
CA SER A 392 3.43 10.07 3.88
C SER A 392 3.42 8.54 3.70
N THR A 393 2.74 7.81 4.59
CA THR A 393 2.59 6.36 4.48
C THR A 393 2.06 5.96 3.11
N ILE A 394 2.71 5.01 2.46
CA ILE A 394 2.26 4.47 1.17
C ILE A 394 0.93 3.74 1.38
N GLY A 395 -0.05 4.02 0.51
CA GLY A 395 -1.39 3.44 0.54
C GLY A 395 -1.47 2.14 -0.25
N ASN A 396 -1.18 2.22 -1.54
CA ASN A 396 -1.16 1.10 -2.46
C ASN A 396 -0.23 1.42 -3.65
N MET A 397 0.08 0.44 -4.48
CA MET A 397 0.84 0.65 -5.70
C MET A 397 0.52 -0.39 -6.77
N ASP A 398 0.67 0.00 -8.03
CA ASP A 398 0.51 -0.91 -9.15
C ASP A 398 1.42 -0.52 -10.33
N LEU A 399 1.88 -1.54 -11.06
CA LEU A 399 2.68 -1.36 -12.27
C LEU A 399 1.76 -1.26 -13.50
N SER A 400 2.18 -0.47 -14.49
CA SER A 400 1.63 -0.57 -15.84
C SER A 400 1.88 -1.97 -16.41
N ALA A 401 1.06 -2.40 -17.38
CA ALA A 401 1.18 -3.73 -17.98
C ALA A 401 2.56 -3.97 -18.64
N ASP A 402 3.21 -2.92 -19.13
CA ASP A 402 4.56 -2.98 -19.70
C ASP A 402 5.68 -2.82 -18.66
N GLY A 403 5.33 -2.65 -17.38
CA GLY A 403 6.25 -2.48 -16.27
C GLY A 403 7.09 -1.20 -16.33
N LYS A 404 6.74 -0.21 -17.15
CA LYS A 404 7.50 1.04 -17.27
C LYS A 404 7.00 2.17 -16.37
N GLN A 405 5.77 2.07 -15.87
CA GLN A 405 5.23 3.04 -14.93
C GLN A 405 4.84 2.36 -13.62
N LEU A 406 5.05 3.08 -12.52
CA LEU A 406 4.59 2.71 -11.19
C LEU A 406 3.63 3.79 -10.70
N ILE A 407 2.39 3.39 -10.43
CA ILE A 407 1.38 4.23 -9.80
C ILE A 407 1.44 3.98 -8.31
N VAL A 408 1.57 5.04 -7.52
CA VAL A 408 1.67 4.93 -6.05
C VAL A 408 0.72 5.89 -5.39
N THR A 409 -0.04 5.38 -4.43
CA THR A 409 -0.93 6.20 -3.60
C THR A 409 -0.41 6.34 -2.18
N THR A 410 -0.90 7.33 -1.43
CA THR A 410 -0.50 7.56 -0.03
C THR A 410 -1.69 7.85 0.88
N TYR A 411 -1.45 7.81 2.20
CA TYR A 411 -2.42 8.22 3.22
C TYR A 411 -2.64 9.75 3.27
N ALA A 412 -1.80 10.52 2.59
CA ALA A 412 -1.92 11.98 2.45
C ALA A 412 -2.76 12.41 1.24
N GLY A 413 -3.41 11.48 0.53
CA GLY A 413 -4.20 11.80 -0.65
C GLY A 413 -3.36 12.02 -1.90
N PHE A 414 -2.10 11.56 -1.92
CA PHE A 414 -1.28 11.66 -3.13
C PHE A 414 -1.50 10.44 -4.01
N LEU A 415 -1.65 10.65 -5.32
CA LEU A 415 -1.45 9.62 -6.34
C LEU A 415 -0.32 10.09 -7.26
N SER A 416 0.80 9.38 -7.23
CA SER A 416 2.02 9.68 -7.97
C SER A 416 2.17 8.71 -9.13
N ILE A 417 2.51 9.22 -10.31
CA ILE A 417 2.83 8.44 -11.51
C ILE A 417 4.34 8.54 -11.73
N LEU A 418 5.05 7.42 -11.56
CA LEU A 418 6.48 7.34 -11.75
C LEU A 418 6.82 6.66 -13.07
N ASP A 419 7.61 7.33 -13.92
CA ASP A 419 8.26 6.71 -15.06
C ASP A 419 9.55 6.03 -14.59
N LEU A 420 9.62 4.71 -14.73
CA LEU A 420 10.73 3.90 -14.25
C LEU A 420 11.94 3.92 -15.20
N ASP A 421 13.13 3.63 -14.66
CA ASP A 421 14.38 3.43 -15.41
C ASP A 421 14.78 4.54 -16.40
N GLN A 422 14.65 5.80 -16.00
CA GLN A 422 15.05 6.94 -16.82
C GLN A 422 16.58 7.01 -16.98
N ALA A 423 17.03 7.68 -18.04
CA ALA A 423 18.44 7.75 -18.40
C ALA A 423 19.32 8.46 -17.34
N SER A 424 18.72 9.40 -16.60
CA SER A 424 19.40 10.19 -15.56
C SER A 424 18.49 10.37 -14.34
N PRO A 425 19.05 10.46 -13.12
CA PRO A 425 18.24 10.76 -11.92
C PRO A 425 17.62 12.16 -12.00
N ASP A 426 16.50 12.34 -11.31
CA ASP A 426 15.90 13.67 -11.09
C ASP A 426 16.60 14.34 -9.89
N PRO A 427 17.25 15.51 -10.07
CA PRO A 427 17.93 16.21 -8.98
C PRO A 427 16.99 16.76 -7.90
N MET A 428 15.66 16.69 -8.09
CA MET A 428 14.65 17.14 -7.14
C MET A 428 14.08 16.01 -6.27
N VAL A 429 14.50 14.77 -6.48
CA VAL A 429 14.01 13.60 -5.74
C VAL A 429 14.92 13.29 -4.55
N ILE A 430 14.30 13.06 -3.39
CA ILE A 430 14.99 12.49 -2.23
C ILE A 430 15.10 10.97 -2.45
N GLY A 431 16.32 10.46 -2.51
CA GLY A 431 16.61 9.09 -2.88
C GLY A 431 17.77 8.98 -3.87
N ASN A 432 17.96 7.78 -4.42
CA ASN A 432 19.03 7.46 -5.38
C ASN A 432 18.50 6.72 -6.62
N SER A 433 17.18 6.63 -6.78
CA SER A 433 16.54 6.07 -7.98
C SER A 433 16.82 6.90 -9.24
N LYS A 434 16.58 6.27 -10.40
CA LYS A 434 16.52 6.95 -11.70
C LYS A 434 15.08 7.07 -12.21
N HIS A 435 14.11 7.18 -11.31
CA HIS A 435 12.70 7.29 -11.66
C HIS A 435 12.28 8.75 -11.62
N HIS A 436 11.43 9.15 -12.55
CA HIS A 436 10.90 10.51 -12.62
C HIS A 436 9.42 10.48 -12.29
N GLU A 437 8.99 11.37 -11.40
CA GLU A 437 7.56 11.57 -11.18
C GLU A 437 7.02 12.45 -12.31
N SER A 438 6.18 11.88 -13.17
CA SER A 438 5.59 12.62 -14.29
C SER A 438 4.39 13.44 -13.84
N ARG A 439 3.62 12.93 -12.87
CA ARG A 439 2.41 13.56 -12.35
C ARG A 439 2.13 13.19 -10.90
N ARG A 440 1.62 14.15 -10.13
CA ARG A 440 0.97 13.91 -8.83
C ARG A 440 -0.44 14.46 -8.84
N TRP A 441 -1.38 13.70 -8.28
CA TRP A 441 -2.70 14.18 -7.94
C TRP A 441 -2.80 14.41 -6.44
N LEU A 442 -3.48 15.49 -6.06
CA LEU A 442 -3.84 15.81 -4.67
C LEU A 442 -5.34 15.60 -4.51
N PHE A 443 -5.69 14.48 -3.89
CA PHE A 443 -7.05 14.17 -3.45
C PHE A 443 -7.22 14.66 -2.02
N TRP A 444 -7.34 15.98 -1.84
CA TRP A 444 -7.43 16.60 -0.52
C TRP A 444 -8.86 16.96 -0.13
N LYS A 445 -9.21 16.79 1.15
CA LYS A 445 -10.59 16.92 1.66
C LYS A 445 -11.17 18.33 1.50
N GLN A 446 -10.34 19.37 1.61
CA GLN A 446 -10.78 20.77 1.51
C GLN A 446 -10.81 21.30 0.07
N GLU A 447 -10.33 20.51 -0.91
CA GLU A 447 -10.36 20.92 -2.31
C GLU A 447 -11.71 20.54 -2.94
N GLU A 448 -12.33 21.47 -3.68
CA GLU A 448 -13.58 21.20 -4.40
C GLU A 448 -13.40 20.08 -5.45
N LYS A 449 -12.20 20.01 -6.04
CA LYS A 449 -11.80 19.03 -7.04
C LYS A 449 -10.36 18.60 -6.80
N PRO A 450 -9.98 17.36 -7.15
CA PRO A 450 -8.59 16.93 -7.11
C PRO A 450 -7.69 17.85 -7.94
N LEU A 451 -6.49 18.15 -7.42
CA LEU A 451 -5.52 19.03 -8.09
C LEU A 451 -4.43 18.20 -8.76
N ILE A 452 -4.03 18.58 -9.97
CA ILE A 452 -2.85 18.06 -10.65
C ILE A 452 -1.64 18.90 -10.26
N TRP A 453 -0.53 18.23 -9.94
CA TRP A 453 0.78 18.80 -9.65
C TRP A 453 1.88 18.18 -10.52
#